data_AF-A0AAN7NZ30-F1
#
_entry.id   AF-A0AAN7NZ30-F1
#
_cell.length_a   1.000
_cell.length_b   1.000
_cell.length_c   1.000
_cell.angle_alpha   90.00
_cell.angle_beta   90.00
_cell.angle_gamma   90.00
#
_symmetry.space_group_name_H-M   'P 1'
#
loop_
_entity.id
_entity.type
_entity.pdbx_description
1 polymer ?
#
loop_
_entity_poly.entity_id
_entity_poly.type
_entity_poly.pdbx_seq_one_letter_code
_entity_poly.pdbx_strand_id
1 'polypeptide(L)'
;MAECIFNTTKKRINIILPKNTQTQQSIGKQDNQRRTYDIVNYIKSQRIKWLGHVMRKDKTKTIRIVTEWKPTENRKRGKPKIRWIDDVVEDLKTLEIKNWKVKCHNRTEWSKIAEEAD
;
A
#
# COMPACT_ATOMS: atom_id res chain seq x y z
N MET A 1 -83.24 39.42 -1.88
CA MET A 1 -82.75 40.60 -2.61
C MET A 1 -81.27 40.38 -2.92
N ALA A 2 -80.96 40.31 -4.23
CA ALA A 2 -79.65 40.27 -4.89
C ALA A 2 -78.76 39.02 -4.76
N GLU A 3 -78.72 38.24 -5.85
CA GLU A 3 -77.62 37.37 -6.26
C GLU A 3 -76.39 38.20 -6.69
N CYS A 4 -75.18 37.67 -6.56
CA CYS A 4 -74.17 37.90 -7.59
C CYS A 4 -73.10 36.79 -7.59
N ILE A 5 -73.06 36.06 -8.70
CA ILE A 5 -72.08 35.04 -9.07
C ILE A 5 -70.85 35.74 -9.64
N PHE A 6 -69.65 35.42 -9.15
CA PHE A 6 -68.42 35.55 -9.95
C PHE A 6 -67.53 34.33 -9.74
N ASN A 7 -67.77 33.34 -10.59
CA ASN A 7 -66.81 32.32 -10.97
C ASN A 7 -65.58 33.01 -11.58
N THR A 8 -64.39 32.83 -11.02
CA THR A 8 -63.18 32.77 -11.85
C THR A 8 -62.10 31.94 -11.15
N THR A 9 -61.74 30.87 -11.84
CA THR A 9 -60.77 29.84 -11.52
C THR A 9 -59.35 30.41 -11.41
N LYS A 10 -58.69 30.22 -10.26
CA LYS A 10 -57.22 30.24 -10.21
C LYS A 10 -56.70 28.89 -9.71
N LYS A 11 -56.34 28.11 -10.73
CA LYS A 11 -55.62 26.85 -10.74
C LYS A 11 -54.58 26.79 -9.62
N ARG A 12 -54.81 25.92 -8.63
CA ARG A 12 -53.74 25.34 -7.81
C ARG A 12 -52.86 24.52 -8.76
N ILE A 13 -51.71 25.05 -9.15
CA ILE A 13 -50.70 24.30 -9.90
C ILE A 13 -50.13 23.26 -8.93
N ASN A 14 -50.71 22.07 -8.95
CA ASN A 14 -50.17 20.91 -8.28
C ASN A 14 -49.04 20.40 -9.19
N ILE A 15 -47.79 20.76 -8.88
CA ILE A 15 -46.63 20.23 -9.61
C ILE A 15 -46.51 18.75 -9.22
N ILE A 16 -47.11 17.89 -10.03
CA ILE A 16 -46.90 16.45 -9.96
C ILE A 16 -45.46 16.22 -10.42
N LEU A 17 -44.54 16.05 -9.48
CA LEU A 17 -43.22 15.51 -9.79
C LEU A 17 -43.41 14.09 -10.33
N PRO A 18 -42.89 13.76 -11.52
CA PRO A 18 -43.09 12.44 -12.10
C PRO A 18 -42.36 11.39 -11.27
N LYS A 19 -43.13 10.47 -10.66
CA LYS A 19 -42.60 9.17 -10.23
C LYS A 19 -42.35 8.34 -11.48
N ASN A 20 -41.16 8.46 -12.08
CA ASN A 20 -40.73 7.48 -13.08
C ASN A 20 -39.86 6.42 -12.41
N THR A 21 -40.49 5.31 -12.05
CA THR A 21 -39.86 4.00 -11.91
C THR A 21 -39.68 3.37 -13.28
N GLN A 22 -38.44 3.36 -13.76
CA GLN A 22 -37.88 2.25 -14.51
C GLN A 22 -36.34 2.31 -14.45
N THR A 23 -35.86 1.55 -13.48
CA THR A 23 -34.58 0.82 -13.42
C THR A 23 -33.99 0.58 -14.81
N GLN A 24 -32.66 0.75 -14.95
CA GLN A 24 -31.74 -0.32 -15.36
C GLN A 24 -30.29 0.11 -15.08
N GLN A 25 -29.58 -0.79 -14.38
CA GLN A 25 -28.15 -1.06 -14.49
C GLN A 25 -27.17 -0.19 -13.69
N SER A 26 -26.74 -0.78 -12.56
CA SER A 26 -25.52 -0.51 -11.79
C SER A 26 -25.30 0.94 -11.34
N ILE A 27 -25.89 1.33 -10.19
CA ILE A 27 -25.12 2.17 -9.26
C ILE A 27 -23.85 1.36 -9.01
N GLY A 28 -22.73 1.86 -9.52
CA GLY A 28 -21.50 1.12 -9.71
C GLY A 28 -21.20 0.19 -8.54
N LYS A 29 -21.28 -1.12 -8.80
CA LYS A 29 -20.29 -2.06 -8.28
C LYS A 29 -18.96 -1.75 -8.99
N GLN A 30 -18.49 -0.53 -8.81
CA GLN A 30 -17.18 -0.04 -9.20
C GLN A 30 -16.74 0.54 -7.87
N ASP A 31 -16.02 -0.19 -7.03
CA ASP A 31 -14.63 -0.56 -7.26
C ASP A 31 -14.14 -1.56 -6.18
N ASN A 32 -14.70 -2.77 -6.11
CA ASN A 32 -14.15 -3.82 -5.21
C ASN A 32 -12.99 -4.61 -5.86
N GLN A 33 -12.09 -3.89 -6.52
CA GLN A 33 -10.76 -4.38 -6.91
C GLN A 33 -9.70 -3.30 -6.61
N ARG A 34 -9.80 -2.63 -5.46
CA ARG A 34 -8.57 -2.19 -4.81
C ARG A 34 -7.90 -3.48 -4.35
N ARG A 35 -6.84 -3.92 -5.06
CA ARG A 35 -5.87 -4.85 -4.44
C ARG A 35 -5.64 -4.29 -3.04
N THR A 36 -5.99 -5.03 -2.01
CA THR A 36 -5.75 -4.58 -0.64
C THR A 36 -4.25 -4.40 -0.54
N TYR A 37 -3.80 -3.15 -0.61
CA TYR A 37 -2.39 -2.81 -0.60
C TYR A 37 -1.87 -3.22 0.77
N ASP A 38 -1.17 -4.35 0.81
CA ASP A 38 -0.62 -4.82 2.05
C ASP A 38 0.60 -3.97 2.39
N ILE A 39 0.37 -3.02 3.30
CA ILE A 39 1.40 -2.12 3.81
C ILE A 39 2.60 -2.91 4.34
N VAL A 40 2.38 -4.13 4.86
CA VAL A 40 3.45 -4.99 5.37
C VAL A 40 4.34 -5.45 4.21
N ASN A 41 3.76 -5.92 3.11
CA ASN A 41 4.48 -6.35 1.91
C ASN A 41 5.26 -5.19 1.29
N TYR A 42 4.64 -4.00 1.21
CA TYR A 42 5.36 -2.82 0.76
C TYR A 42 6.57 -2.47 1.64
N ILE A 43 6.41 -2.51 2.96
CA ILE A 43 7.53 -2.25 3.86
C ILE A 43 8.65 -3.28 3.65
N LYS A 44 8.32 -4.56 3.46
CA LYS A 44 9.29 -5.62 3.15
C LYS A 44 9.98 -5.36 1.82
N SER A 45 9.24 -5.00 0.77
CA SER A 45 9.77 -4.68 -0.56
C SER A 45 10.77 -3.51 -0.50
N GLN A 46 10.46 -2.46 0.28
CA GLN A 46 11.36 -1.32 0.48
C GLN A 46 12.65 -1.72 1.23
N ARG A 47 12.56 -2.54 2.27
CA ARG A 47 13.73 -3.04 3.02
C ARG A 47 14.68 -3.82 2.11
N ILE A 48 14.13 -4.71 1.28
CA ILE A 48 14.90 -5.51 0.32
C ILE A 48 15.57 -4.58 -0.71
N LYS A 49 14.85 -3.61 -1.27
CA LYS A 49 15.42 -2.61 -2.20
C LYS A 49 16.60 -1.87 -1.57
N TRP A 50 16.45 -1.43 -0.33
CA TRP A 50 17.49 -0.71 0.41
C TRP A 50 18.70 -1.60 0.71
N LEU A 51 18.50 -2.86 1.12
CA LEU A 51 19.59 -3.81 1.33
C LEU A 51 20.47 -3.95 0.08
N GLY A 52 19.84 -4.14 -1.09
CA GLY A 52 20.58 -4.20 -2.35
C GLY A 52 21.34 -2.91 -2.66
N HIS A 53 20.77 -1.75 -2.35
CA HIS A 53 21.48 -0.47 -2.49
C HIS A 53 22.74 -0.43 -1.63
N VAL A 54 22.65 -0.81 -0.35
CA VAL A 54 23.79 -0.80 0.58
C VAL A 54 24.88 -1.77 0.15
N MET A 55 24.52 -3.02 -0.19
CA MET A 55 25.48 -4.06 -0.56
C MET A 55 26.26 -3.74 -1.85
N ARG A 56 25.67 -2.95 -2.76
CA ARG A 56 26.32 -2.49 -3.99
C ARG A 56 27.26 -1.30 -3.78
N LYS A 57 27.22 -0.62 -2.64
CA LYS A 57 28.21 0.44 -2.33
C LYS A 57 29.56 -0.18 -1.99
N ASP A 58 30.64 0.57 -2.19
CA ASP A 58 31.97 0.12 -1.81
C ASP A 58 32.06 -0.15 -0.30
N LYS A 59 32.89 -1.12 0.08
CA LYS A 59 33.12 -1.49 1.48
C LYS A 59 33.67 -0.34 2.33
N THR A 60 34.28 0.67 1.69
CA THR A 60 34.82 1.87 2.35
C THR A 60 33.76 2.90 2.68
N LYS A 61 32.55 2.79 2.11
CA LYS A 61 31.47 3.75 2.37
C LYS A 61 30.87 3.51 3.75
N THR A 62 30.67 4.59 4.49
CA THR A 62 30.12 4.58 5.85
C THR A 62 28.82 3.79 5.99
N ILE A 63 27.91 3.91 5.03
CA ILE A 63 26.62 3.18 5.06
C ILE A 63 26.84 1.67 5.08
N ARG A 64 27.77 1.17 4.25
CA ARG A 64 28.10 -0.25 4.18
C ARG A 64 28.81 -0.72 5.45
N ILE A 65 29.78 0.07 5.92
CA ILE A 65 30.49 -0.20 7.18
C ILE A 65 29.51 -0.32 8.35
N VAL A 66 28.64 0.68 8.55
CA VAL A 66 27.68 0.70 9.66
C VAL A 66 26.68 -0.46 9.57
N THR A 67 26.25 -0.83 8.36
CA THR A 67 25.29 -1.93 8.16
C THR A 67 25.93 -3.28 8.42
N GLU A 68 27.18 -3.49 8.01
CA GLU A 68 27.93 -4.73 8.23
C GLU A 68 28.55 -4.81 9.64
N TRP A 69 28.68 -3.68 10.33
CA TRP A 69 29.32 -3.60 11.64
C TRP A 69 28.60 -4.47 12.68
N LYS A 70 29.40 -5.31 13.36
CA LYS A 70 28.94 -6.18 14.44
C LYS A 70 29.56 -5.67 15.75
N PRO A 71 28.74 -5.13 16.68
CA PRO A 71 29.26 -4.83 18.01
C PRO A 71 29.64 -6.13 18.71
N THR A 72 30.91 -6.22 19.14
CA THR A 72 31.47 -7.38 19.86
C THR A 72 30.95 -7.47 21.30
N GLU A 73 30.42 -6.38 21.85
CA GLU A 73 30.02 -6.29 23.25
C GLU A 73 28.58 -6.77 23.52
N ASN A 74 28.37 -7.33 24.71
CA ASN A 74 27.04 -7.66 25.22
C ASN A 74 26.15 -6.42 25.26
N ARG A 75 25.06 -6.43 24.49
CA ARG A 75 24.10 -5.32 24.53
C ARG A 75 23.46 -5.21 25.91
N LYS A 76 23.38 -3.97 26.41
CA LYS A 76 22.71 -3.65 27.69
C LYS A 76 21.28 -4.19 27.72
N ARG A 77 20.83 -4.58 28.91
CA ARG A 77 19.47 -5.06 29.17
C ARG A 77 18.45 -4.02 28.69
N GLY A 78 17.41 -4.48 27.99
CA GLY A 78 16.32 -3.64 27.46
C GLY A 78 16.47 -3.23 25.99
N LYS A 79 17.64 -3.37 25.35
CA LYS A 79 17.77 -3.14 23.90
C LYS A 79 17.38 -4.38 23.09
N PRO A 80 16.64 -4.24 21.98
CA PRO A 80 16.38 -5.35 21.06
C PRO A 80 17.70 -5.98 20.60
N LYS A 81 17.75 -7.32 20.67
CA LYS A 81 18.89 -8.09 20.16
C LYS A 81 18.90 -8.17 18.63
N ILE A 82 17.74 -7.96 18.01
CA ILE A 82 17.55 -8.05 16.57
C ILE A 82 18.14 -6.81 15.89
N ARG A 83 18.89 -7.01 14.81
CA ARG A 83 19.39 -5.92 13.96
C ARG A 83 18.49 -5.80 12.73
N TRP A 84 18.46 -4.61 12.15
CA TRP A 84 17.76 -4.38 10.89
C TRP A 84 18.17 -5.38 9.79
N ILE A 85 19.45 -5.72 9.66
CA ILE A 85 19.90 -6.73 8.69
C ILE A 85 19.36 -8.14 8.98
N ASP A 86 19.15 -8.47 10.25
CA ASP A 86 18.59 -9.76 10.65
C ASP A 86 17.09 -9.81 10.27
N ASP A 87 16.37 -8.70 10.42
CA ASP A 87 14.97 -8.58 9.96
C ASP A 87 14.86 -8.75 8.44
N VAL A 88 15.70 -8.08 7.65
CA VAL A 88 15.64 -8.22 6.18
C VAL A 88 16.06 -9.61 5.73
N VAL A 89 17.01 -10.24 6.43
CA VAL A 89 17.36 -11.65 6.15
C VAL A 89 16.17 -12.57 6.45
N GLU A 90 15.38 -12.29 7.47
CA GLU A 90 14.16 -13.04 7.77
C GLU A 90 13.07 -12.82 6.70
N ASP A 91 12.91 -11.58 6.23
CA ASP A 91 12.03 -11.25 5.10
C ASP A 91 12.44 -12.05 3.84
N LEU A 92 13.74 -12.14 3.55
CA LEU A 92 14.29 -12.93 2.43
C LEU A 92 14.13 -14.44 2.61
N LYS A 93 14.19 -14.95 3.84
CA LYS A 93 13.92 -16.37 4.15
C LYS A 93 12.45 -16.70 3.92
N THR A 94 11.55 -15.79 4.26
CA THR A 94 10.10 -15.95 4.02
C THR A 94 9.80 -16.11 2.52
N LEU A 95 10.61 -15.49 1.67
CA LEU A 95 10.56 -15.61 0.20
C LEU A 95 11.41 -16.77 -0.34
N GLU A 96 11.99 -17.61 0.53
CA GLU A 96 12.86 -18.74 0.19
C GLU A 96 14.12 -18.38 -0.64
N ILE A 97 14.57 -17.12 -0.56
CA ILE A 97 15.67 -16.61 -1.37
C ILE A 97 17.01 -17.00 -0.74
N LYS A 98 17.68 -17.95 -1.37
CA LYS A 98 19.05 -18.36 -1.03
C LYS A 98 20.09 -17.50 -1.74
N ASN A 99 21.30 -17.45 -1.16
CA ASN A 99 22.48 -16.77 -1.73
C ASN A 99 22.25 -15.28 -2.08
N TRP A 100 21.38 -14.59 -1.34
CA TRP A 100 21.02 -13.20 -1.59
C TRP A 100 22.21 -12.24 -1.67
N LYS A 101 23.33 -12.54 -0.99
CA LYS A 101 24.58 -11.74 -1.04
C LYS A 101 25.19 -11.67 -2.45
N VAL A 102 24.98 -12.70 -3.28
CA VAL A 102 25.43 -12.70 -4.68
C VAL A 102 24.38 -11.99 -5.53
N LYS A 103 23.10 -12.36 -5.34
CA LYS A 103 21.97 -11.82 -6.10
C LYS A 103 21.81 -10.31 -5.97
N CYS A 104 22.16 -9.72 -4.81
CA CYS A 104 22.03 -8.28 -4.59
C CYS A 104 22.92 -7.42 -5.49
N HIS A 105 24.00 -7.99 -6.04
CA HIS A 105 24.85 -7.29 -7.01
C HIS A 105 24.20 -7.21 -8.39
N ASN A 106 23.34 -8.17 -8.75
CA ASN A 106 22.58 -8.14 -9.99
C ASN A 106 21.31 -7.29 -9.83
N ARG A 107 21.29 -6.12 -10.46
CA ARG A 107 20.18 -5.16 -10.28
C ARG A 107 18.84 -5.67 -10.81
N THR A 108 18.85 -6.43 -11.92
CA THR A 108 17.61 -6.93 -12.54
C THR A 108 17.02 -8.06 -11.72
N GLU A 109 17.84 -9.02 -11.29
CA GLU A 109 17.44 -10.10 -10.40
C GLU A 109 16.95 -9.56 -9.05
N TRP A 110 17.64 -8.57 -8.50
CA TRP A 110 17.26 -7.95 -7.22
C TRP A 110 15.95 -7.15 -7.28
N SER A 111 15.65 -6.51 -8.41
CA SER A 111 14.36 -5.79 -8.58
C SER A 111 13.20 -6.77 -8.55
N LYS A 112 13.31 -7.89 -9.27
CA LYS A 112 12.28 -8.94 -9.31
C LYS A 112 11.98 -9.50 -7.93
N ILE A 113 13.04 -9.78 -7.16
CA ILE A 113 12.93 -10.24 -5.77
C ILE A 113 12.17 -9.24 -4.89
N ALA A 114 12.41 -7.94 -5.08
CA ALA A 114 11.70 -6.93 -4.31
C ALA A 114 10.25 -6.73 -4.78
N GLU A 115 9.97 -6.95 -6.06
CA GLU A 115 8.60 -6.92 -6.62
C GLU A 115 7.78 -8.13 -6.20
N GLU A 116 8.40 -9.29 -6.04
CA GLU A 116 7.76 -10.51 -5.49
C GLU A 116 7.36 -10.35 -4.02
N ALA A 117 8.01 -9.43 -3.30
CA ALA A 117 7.70 -9.12 -1.92
C ALA A 117 6.56 -8.09 -1.74
N ASP A 118 6.13 -7.41 -2.81
CA ASP A 118 5.15 -6.30 -2.81
C ASP A 118 3.72 -6.81 -3.10
#